data_AF-A0A9P9S7F7-F1
#
_entry.id   AF-A0A9P9S7F7-F1
#
_cell.length_a   1.000
_cell.length_b   1.000
_cell.length_c   1.000
_cell.angle_alpha   90.00
_cell.angle_beta   90.00
_cell.angle_gamma   90.00
#
_symmetry.space_group_name_H-M   'P 1'
#
loop_
_entity.id
_entity.type
_entity.pdbx_description
1 polymer ?
#
loop_
_entity_poly.entity_id
_entity_poly.type
_entity_poly.pdbx_seq_one_letter_code
_entity_poly.pdbx_strand_id
1 'polypeptide(L)'
;MVVWESLSPALAKDTALLRRAYVVLCMLGHFYLHGAPKNSRSGSSDSESAHRKNFVPAPIAIPWLLVSKALGLKPVLSYASQILWNCAYNDISLLDDPLPSGQIRILETFTGDSSEVAFDISPARVELEGAVILKAILDVLATHFQGSDLIQSQSAVTLELLRIESALRRMKSHLLILKKDCDPFHFYWKLRPLISGSGPEGWTYELSGGSVINLQVGGSTAGSSSLLQALDSFLGLHLSDSQISFRRAMQEYMPQGHRLFCHGPDLLRISGLKLGHAYNSVVRGLKEFRDEHFRIVSLFIINQASKAQKNIENNPSFVEESSLKKSNLTTKPKISLTGTGGSDLARLLKGYRDSSQEALLDLS
;
A
#
# COMPACT_ATOMS: atom_id res chain seq x y z
N MET A 1 23.58 23.25 -8.14
CA MET A 1 22.13 23.30 -8.48
C MET A 1 22.03 23.23 -10.00
N VAL A 2 21.83 22.04 -10.57
CA VAL A 2 21.92 21.81 -12.01
C VAL A 2 20.56 21.34 -12.51
N VAL A 3 19.98 22.18 -13.40
CA VAL A 3 18.90 21.97 -14.36
C VAL A 3 17.98 20.78 -14.11
N TRP A 4 16.94 21.00 -13.30
CA TRP A 4 15.70 20.24 -13.39
C TRP A 4 14.99 20.73 -14.65
N GLU A 5 15.08 19.98 -15.76
CA GLU A 5 14.26 20.25 -16.94
C GLU A 5 12.80 20.31 -16.49
N SER A 6 12.16 21.46 -16.68
CA SER A 6 10.83 21.70 -16.13
C SER A 6 9.82 20.74 -16.77
N LEU A 7 8.92 20.16 -15.97
CA LEU A 7 7.73 19.48 -16.48
C LEU A 7 7.03 20.41 -17.48
N SER A 8 6.47 19.85 -18.56
CA SER A 8 5.72 20.66 -19.51
C SER A 8 4.61 21.42 -18.78
N PRO A 9 4.29 22.67 -19.16
CA PRO A 9 3.26 23.46 -18.48
C PRO A 9 1.89 22.76 -18.44
N ALA A 10 1.57 21.96 -19.45
CA ALA A 10 0.36 21.15 -19.51
C ALA A 10 0.35 20.07 -18.41
N LEU A 11 1.45 19.34 -18.26
CA LEU A 11 1.58 18.32 -17.22
C LEU A 11 1.58 18.96 -15.82
N ALA A 12 2.30 20.06 -15.62
CA ALA A 12 2.41 20.72 -14.32
C ALA A 12 1.08 21.27 -13.77
N LYS A 13 0.10 21.58 -14.64
CA LYS A 13 -1.20 22.16 -14.26
C LYS A 13 -2.31 21.13 -14.09
N ASP A 14 -2.12 19.90 -14.55
CA ASP A 14 -3.15 18.86 -14.53
C ASP A 14 -2.76 17.73 -13.57
N THR A 15 -3.44 17.68 -12.42
CA THR A 15 -3.20 16.66 -11.39
C THR A 15 -3.50 15.25 -11.90
N ALA A 16 -4.51 15.07 -12.76
CA ALA A 16 -4.86 13.76 -13.29
C ALA A 16 -3.77 13.26 -14.25
N LEU A 17 -3.26 14.14 -15.13
CA LEU A 17 -2.13 13.81 -15.99
C LEU A 17 -0.85 13.54 -15.19
N LEU A 18 -0.57 14.29 -14.11
CA LEU A 18 0.56 14.01 -13.23
C LEU A 18 0.48 12.62 -12.59
N ARG A 19 -0.69 12.27 -12.05
CA ARG A 19 -0.93 10.94 -11.46
C ARG A 19 -0.73 9.84 -12.50
N ARG A 20 -1.24 10.02 -13.71
CA ARG A 20 -1.07 9.05 -14.80
C ARG A 20 0.39 8.93 -15.24
N ALA A 21 1.09 10.05 -15.39
CA ALA A 21 2.52 10.06 -15.70
C ALA A 21 3.32 9.32 -14.62
N TYR A 22 2.98 9.52 -13.33
CA TYR A 22 3.62 8.81 -12.23
C TYR A 22 3.39 7.30 -12.29
N VAL A 23 2.16 6.85 -12.56
CA VAL A 23 1.86 5.41 -12.77
C VAL A 23 2.75 4.84 -13.88
N VAL A 24 2.76 5.46 -15.06
CA VAL A 24 3.53 4.98 -16.21
C VAL A 24 5.04 4.95 -15.91
N LEU A 25 5.58 6.00 -15.28
CA LEU A 25 7.00 6.07 -14.93
C LEU A 25 7.40 5.04 -13.87
N CYS A 26 6.52 4.77 -12.89
CA CYS A 26 6.73 3.68 -11.93
C CYS A 26 6.76 2.32 -12.61
N MET A 27 5.83 2.04 -13.54
CA MET A 27 5.81 0.80 -14.31
C MET A 27 7.09 0.65 -15.15
N LEU A 28 7.45 1.68 -15.93
CA LEU A 28 8.65 1.67 -16.77
C LEU A 28 9.93 1.50 -15.95
N GLY A 29 10.06 2.24 -14.85
CA GLY A 29 11.21 2.15 -13.96
C GLY A 29 11.36 0.76 -13.34
N HIS A 30 10.27 0.18 -12.86
CA HIS A 30 10.27 -1.18 -12.30
C HIS A 30 10.53 -2.25 -13.36
N PHE A 31 9.94 -2.15 -14.56
CA PHE A 31 10.26 -3.05 -15.67
C PHE A 31 11.74 -2.99 -16.05
N TYR A 32 12.30 -1.78 -16.12
CA TYR A 32 13.72 -1.59 -16.43
C TYR A 32 14.61 -2.22 -15.36
N LEU A 33 14.37 -1.90 -14.08
CA LEU A 33 15.19 -2.36 -12.95
C LEU A 33 15.08 -3.87 -12.73
N HIS A 34 13.88 -4.44 -12.85
CA HIS A 34 13.65 -5.86 -12.56
C HIS A 34 13.77 -6.78 -13.79
N GLY A 35 13.65 -6.22 -15.00
CA GLY A 35 13.76 -6.93 -16.28
C GLY A 35 15.18 -6.98 -16.85
N ALA A 36 16.12 -6.19 -16.33
CA ALA A 36 17.51 -6.19 -16.79
C ALA A 36 18.15 -7.60 -16.65
N PRO A 37 18.83 -8.13 -17.69
CA PRO A 37 19.45 -9.45 -17.65
C PRO A 37 20.39 -9.59 -16.46
N LYS A 38 20.19 -10.63 -15.64
CA LYS A 38 20.92 -10.77 -14.37
C LYS A 38 22.39 -11.19 -14.53
N ASN A 39 22.88 -11.58 -15.71
CA ASN A 39 24.29 -11.93 -15.94
C ASN A 39 24.73 -11.71 -17.39
N SER A 40 25.86 -11.05 -17.60
CA SER A 40 26.89 -11.59 -18.49
C SER A 40 27.99 -12.15 -17.60
N ARG A 41 28.13 -13.48 -17.58
CA ARG A 41 29.36 -14.13 -17.10
C ARG A 41 30.49 -13.71 -18.05
N SER A 42 31.15 -12.57 -17.80
CA SER A 42 32.56 -12.43 -18.17
C SER A 42 33.34 -12.63 -16.88
N GLY A 43 34.39 -13.44 -16.93
CA GLY A 43 35.37 -13.57 -15.85
C GLY A 43 36.24 -12.31 -15.72
N SER A 44 35.65 -11.12 -15.83
CA SER A 44 36.33 -9.86 -15.56
C SER A 44 35.82 -9.29 -14.25
N SER A 45 36.77 -8.96 -13.37
CA SER A 45 36.59 -8.32 -12.08
C SER A 45 36.15 -6.85 -12.23
N ASP A 46 35.11 -6.59 -13.02
CA ASP A 46 34.69 -5.23 -13.32
C ASP A 46 33.53 -4.83 -12.41
N SER A 47 33.85 -3.99 -11.44
CA SER A 47 32.92 -3.28 -10.54
C SER A 47 31.84 -2.47 -11.28
N GLU A 48 31.98 -2.26 -12.59
CA GLU A 48 30.99 -1.63 -13.48
C GLU A 48 29.75 -2.50 -13.76
N SER A 49 29.86 -3.83 -13.82
CA SER A 49 28.70 -4.67 -14.17
C SER A 49 27.68 -4.78 -13.04
N ALA A 50 28.14 -4.68 -11.78
CA ALA A 50 27.29 -4.59 -10.60
C ALA A 50 26.57 -3.23 -10.50
N HIS A 51 27.20 -2.14 -10.95
CA HIS A 51 26.60 -0.80 -10.95
C HIS A 51 25.35 -0.71 -11.83
N ARG A 52 25.23 -1.48 -12.92
CA ARG A 52 24.06 -1.43 -13.81
C ARG A 52 22.77 -2.00 -13.22
N LYS A 53 22.83 -2.87 -12.19
CA LYS A 53 21.64 -3.57 -11.67
C LYS A 53 20.69 -2.67 -10.86
N ASN A 54 21.17 -1.52 -10.40
CA ASN A 54 20.42 -0.57 -9.58
C ASN A 54 20.39 0.83 -10.21
N PHE A 55 20.79 0.97 -11.47
CA PHE A 55 20.97 2.25 -12.13
C PHE A 55 19.80 2.55 -13.06
N VAL A 56 19.11 3.68 -12.84
CA VAL A 56 18.03 4.18 -13.69
C VAL A 56 18.62 5.26 -14.61
N PRO A 57 18.59 5.07 -15.94
CA PRO A 57 19.20 6.00 -16.88
C PRO A 57 18.41 7.30 -16.98
N ALA A 58 19.09 8.38 -17.38
CA ALA A 58 18.55 9.74 -17.35
C ALA A 58 17.17 9.89 -18.04
N PRO A 59 16.89 9.26 -19.19
CA PRO A 59 15.59 9.35 -19.85
C PRO A 59 14.40 8.82 -19.03
N ILE A 60 14.64 7.95 -18.05
CA ILE A 60 13.62 7.44 -17.12
C ILE A 60 13.71 8.20 -15.78
N ALA A 61 14.93 8.35 -15.27
CA ALA A 61 15.19 8.92 -13.95
C ALA A 61 14.72 10.36 -13.82
N ILE A 62 15.05 11.23 -14.77
CA ILE A 62 14.71 12.66 -14.73
C ILE A 62 13.19 12.88 -14.67
N PRO A 63 12.37 12.38 -15.63
CA PRO A 63 10.93 12.59 -15.56
C PRO A 63 10.31 11.94 -14.33
N TRP A 64 10.81 10.77 -13.90
CA TRP A 64 10.29 10.10 -12.70
C TRP A 64 10.54 10.92 -11.43
N LEU A 65 11.74 11.46 -11.24
CA LEU A 65 12.08 12.31 -10.11
C LEU A 65 11.25 13.60 -10.09
N LEU A 66 11.07 14.24 -11.26
CA LEU A 66 10.30 15.47 -11.39
C LEU A 66 8.82 15.28 -11.04
N VAL A 67 8.19 14.27 -11.62
CA VAL A 67 6.78 13.95 -11.36
C VAL A 67 6.59 13.52 -9.90
N SER A 68 7.51 12.70 -9.38
CA SER A 68 7.49 12.29 -7.96
C SER A 68 7.55 13.49 -7.03
N LYS A 69 8.45 14.44 -7.30
CA LYS A 69 8.56 15.68 -6.53
C LYS A 69 7.28 16.52 -6.60
N ALA A 70 6.69 16.67 -7.78
CA ALA A 70 5.45 17.44 -7.98
C ALA A 70 4.26 16.84 -7.20
N LEU A 71 4.19 15.52 -7.07
CA LEU A 71 3.14 14.81 -6.31
C LEU A 71 3.49 14.62 -4.83
N GLY A 72 4.70 14.99 -4.41
CA GLY A 72 5.22 14.73 -3.07
C GLY A 72 5.36 13.23 -2.77
N LEU A 73 5.71 12.43 -3.77
CA LEU A 73 5.94 10.99 -3.67
C LEU A 73 7.39 10.64 -3.92
N LYS A 74 7.77 9.40 -3.59
CA LYS A 74 9.08 8.82 -3.93
C LYS A 74 9.06 8.22 -5.34
N PRO A 75 10.18 8.22 -6.08
CA PRO A 75 10.29 7.61 -7.40
C PRO A 75 10.39 6.08 -7.29
N VAL A 76 9.31 5.43 -6.86
CA VAL A 76 9.19 3.98 -6.71
C VAL A 76 7.72 3.62 -6.91
N LEU A 77 7.42 2.41 -7.37
CA LEU A 77 6.05 1.90 -7.39
C LEU A 77 5.49 1.91 -5.96
N SER A 78 4.68 2.92 -5.69
CA SER A 78 3.99 3.12 -4.42
C SER A 78 2.57 2.54 -4.50
N TYR A 79 1.93 2.41 -3.34
CA TYR A 79 0.53 2.01 -3.26
C TYR A 79 -0.39 2.95 -4.06
N ALA A 80 -0.06 4.25 -4.11
CA ALA A 80 -0.79 5.21 -4.93
C ALA A 80 -0.71 4.88 -6.42
N SER A 81 0.47 4.58 -6.95
CA SER A 81 0.63 4.22 -8.37
C SER A 81 0.12 2.82 -8.70
N GLN A 82 0.27 1.84 -7.81
CA GLN A 82 -0.11 0.46 -8.12
C GLN A 82 -1.62 0.24 -7.97
N ILE A 83 -2.24 0.90 -6.98
CA ILE A 83 -3.63 0.63 -6.59
C ILE A 83 -4.52 1.83 -6.89
N LEU A 84 -4.28 2.96 -6.20
CA LEU A 84 -5.24 4.09 -6.20
C LEU A 84 -5.44 4.71 -7.59
N TRP A 85 -4.37 4.82 -8.38
CA TRP A 85 -4.38 5.49 -9.69
C TRP A 85 -4.27 4.52 -10.87
N ASN A 86 -4.30 3.21 -10.62
CA ASN A 86 -4.18 2.16 -11.64
C ASN A 86 -5.51 1.44 -11.91
N CYS A 87 -6.63 2.11 -11.69
CA CYS A 87 -7.95 1.56 -11.98
C CYS A 87 -8.85 2.57 -12.68
N ALA A 88 -9.84 2.04 -13.39
CA ALA A 88 -10.91 2.83 -13.99
C ALA A 88 -12.23 2.06 -13.93
N TYR A 89 -13.34 2.78 -13.93
CA TYR A 89 -14.65 2.17 -14.07
C TYR A 89 -14.83 1.54 -15.45
N ASN A 90 -15.49 0.38 -15.47
CA ASN A 90 -15.82 -0.35 -16.70
C ASN A 90 -16.73 0.47 -17.60
N ASP A 91 -17.75 1.08 -16.99
CA ASP A 91 -18.67 1.99 -17.66
C ASP A 91 -18.94 3.19 -16.75
N ILE A 92 -18.56 4.38 -17.22
CA ILE A 92 -18.73 5.64 -16.48
C ILE A 92 -20.20 6.09 -16.50
N SER A 93 -21.01 5.60 -17.44
CA SER A 93 -22.44 5.92 -17.52
C SER A 93 -23.27 5.26 -16.43
N LEU A 94 -22.72 4.24 -15.74
CA LEU A 94 -23.38 3.49 -14.66
C LEU A 94 -22.97 3.96 -13.25
N LEU A 95 -22.35 5.15 -13.15
CA LEU A 95 -21.93 5.71 -11.86
C LEU A 95 -23.13 6.33 -11.12
N ASP A 96 -23.77 5.51 -10.28
CA ASP A 96 -24.73 5.94 -9.27
C ASP A 96 -24.09 6.08 -7.88
N ASP A 97 -24.74 6.79 -6.94
CA ASP A 97 -24.34 6.91 -5.53
C ASP A 97 -25.06 5.83 -4.68
N PRO A 98 -24.35 4.95 -3.95
CA PRO A 98 -22.90 4.86 -3.79
C PRO A 98 -22.18 4.23 -4.98
N LEU A 99 -21.00 4.77 -5.27
CA LEU A 99 -20.16 4.33 -6.39
C LEU A 99 -19.93 2.81 -6.39
N PRO A 100 -20.18 2.10 -7.50
CA PRO A 100 -20.13 0.64 -7.52
C PRO A 100 -18.69 0.13 -7.50
N SER A 101 -18.20 -0.26 -6.32
CA SER A 101 -16.83 -0.80 -6.13
C SER A 101 -16.56 -2.04 -7.00
N GLY A 102 -17.59 -2.82 -7.34
CA GLY A 102 -17.46 -4.01 -8.19
C GLY A 102 -17.12 -3.75 -9.66
N GLN A 103 -17.37 -2.55 -10.18
CA GLN A 103 -17.34 -2.24 -11.62
C GLN A 103 -16.07 -1.50 -12.07
N ILE A 104 -14.92 -1.86 -11.51
CA ILE A 104 -13.62 -1.34 -11.94
C ILE A 104 -12.81 -2.40 -12.70
N ARG A 105 -11.80 -1.93 -13.44
CA ARG A 105 -10.72 -2.72 -14.02
C ARG A 105 -9.36 -2.11 -13.69
N ILE A 106 -8.32 -2.94 -13.73
CA ILE A 106 -6.93 -2.49 -13.64
C ILE A 106 -6.46 -1.99 -15.01
N LEU A 107 -5.68 -0.92 -15.02
CA LEU A 107 -5.20 -0.28 -16.25
C LEU A 107 -3.87 -0.89 -16.72
N GLU A 108 -2.92 -1.07 -15.81
CA GLU A 108 -1.57 -1.57 -16.10
C GLU A 108 -1.24 -2.78 -15.25
N THR A 109 -0.51 -3.73 -15.83
CA THR A 109 -0.03 -4.94 -15.16
C THR A 109 1.41 -5.23 -15.60
N PHE A 110 2.22 -5.81 -14.72
CA PHE A 110 3.57 -6.26 -15.04
C PHE A 110 3.61 -7.58 -15.81
N THR A 111 2.74 -8.52 -15.44
CA THR A 111 2.73 -9.91 -15.92
C THR A 111 1.56 -10.19 -16.85
N GLY A 112 0.47 -9.42 -16.75
CA GLY A 112 -0.78 -9.70 -17.47
C GLY A 112 -1.54 -10.93 -16.96
N ASP A 113 -1.05 -11.56 -15.88
CA ASP A 113 -1.67 -12.74 -15.28
C ASP A 113 -2.94 -12.36 -14.50
N SER A 114 -3.95 -13.22 -14.53
CA SER A 114 -5.20 -13.00 -13.79
C SER A 114 -4.98 -12.85 -12.29
N SER A 115 -3.95 -13.51 -11.74
CA SER A 115 -3.61 -13.40 -10.32
C SER A 115 -3.08 -12.01 -9.98
N GLU A 116 -2.34 -11.36 -10.87
CA GLU A 116 -1.92 -9.97 -10.66
C GLU A 116 -3.11 -9.03 -10.72
N VAL A 117 -3.99 -9.20 -11.72
CA VAL A 117 -5.22 -8.41 -11.81
C VAL A 117 -6.05 -8.57 -10.53
N ALA A 118 -6.21 -9.80 -10.03
CA ALA A 118 -6.90 -10.06 -8.78
C ALA A 118 -6.21 -9.40 -7.57
N PHE A 119 -4.88 -9.44 -7.52
CA PHE A 119 -4.07 -8.81 -6.46
C PHE A 119 -4.21 -7.29 -6.44
N ASP A 120 -4.25 -6.63 -7.59
CA ASP A 120 -4.34 -5.18 -7.68
C ASP A 120 -5.78 -4.69 -7.54
N ILE A 121 -6.76 -5.41 -8.13
CA ILE A 121 -8.16 -4.97 -8.11
C ILE A 121 -8.80 -5.07 -6.74
N SER A 122 -8.48 -6.11 -5.96
CA SER A 122 -9.06 -6.29 -4.62
C SER A 122 -8.80 -5.10 -3.69
N PRO A 123 -7.56 -4.67 -3.44
CA PRO A 123 -7.29 -3.48 -2.64
C PRO A 123 -7.85 -2.20 -3.26
N ALA A 124 -7.93 -2.07 -4.60
CA ALA A 124 -8.60 -0.93 -5.22
C ALA A 124 -10.10 -0.88 -4.86
N ARG A 125 -10.79 -2.04 -4.86
CA ARG A 125 -12.18 -2.14 -4.40
C ARG A 125 -12.32 -1.80 -2.92
N VAL A 126 -11.38 -2.25 -2.08
CA VAL A 126 -11.32 -1.91 -0.65
C VAL A 126 -11.23 -0.39 -0.45
N GLU A 127 -10.38 0.30 -1.23
CA GLU A 127 -10.23 1.75 -1.15
C GLU A 127 -11.48 2.50 -1.63
N LEU A 128 -12.20 1.99 -2.63
CA LEU A 128 -13.48 2.55 -3.06
C LEU A 128 -14.57 2.42 -1.99
N GLU A 129 -14.67 1.29 -1.29
CA GLU A 129 -15.54 1.16 -0.11
C GLU A 129 -15.13 2.16 0.99
N GLY A 130 -13.83 2.46 1.07
CA GLY A 130 -13.27 3.46 1.96
C GLY A 130 -13.79 4.87 1.76
N ALA A 131 -14.25 5.24 0.56
CA ALA A 131 -14.85 6.57 0.34
C ALA A 131 -16.08 6.79 1.23
N VAL A 132 -16.90 5.75 1.42
CA VAL A 132 -18.06 5.78 2.33
C VAL A 132 -17.60 5.96 3.77
N ILE A 133 -16.53 5.28 4.18
CA ILE A 133 -15.97 5.38 5.53
C ILE A 133 -15.45 6.80 5.79
N LEU A 134 -14.67 7.36 4.87
CA LEU A 134 -14.11 8.71 5.02
C LEU A 134 -15.21 9.77 5.08
N LYS A 135 -16.27 9.65 4.27
CA LYS A 135 -17.42 10.55 4.33
C LYS A 135 -18.15 10.44 5.67
N ALA A 136 -18.41 9.23 6.14
CA ALA A 136 -19.04 8.99 7.43
C ALA A 136 -18.22 9.55 8.59
N ILE A 137 -16.89 9.40 8.56
CA ILE A 137 -15.98 10.03 9.55
C ILE A 137 -16.18 11.55 9.56
N LEU A 138 -16.17 12.21 8.39
CA LEU A 138 -16.38 13.66 8.29
C LEU A 138 -17.76 14.09 8.79
N ASP A 139 -18.80 13.30 8.53
CA ASP A 139 -20.16 13.60 8.98
C ASP A 139 -20.33 13.46 10.50
N VAL A 140 -19.66 12.48 11.11
CA VAL A 140 -19.57 12.35 12.57
C VAL A 140 -18.92 13.60 13.18
N LEU A 141 -17.86 14.12 12.56
CA LEU A 141 -17.22 15.35 13.02
C LEU A 141 -18.11 16.57 12.88
N ALA A 142 -18.73 16.75 11.72
CA ALA A 142 -19.62 17.86 11.48
C ALA A 142 -20.75 17.87 12.52
N THR A 143 -21.34 16.69 12.80
CA THR A 143 -22.36 16.52 13.84
C THR A 143 -21.85 16.94 15.21
N HIS A 144 -20.63 16.53 15.58
CA HIS A 144 -20.03 16.88 16.86
C HIS A 144 -19.80 18.40 17.01
N PHE A 145 -19.32 19.07 15.95
CA PHE A 145 -19.02 20.50 16.00
C PHE A 145 -20.24 21.41 15.88
N GLN A 146 -21.35 20.93 15.30
CA GLN A 146 -22.57 21.73 15.12
C GLN A 146 -23.38 21.97 16.41
N GLY A 147 -23.10 21.26 17.51
CA GLY A 147 -23.70 21.55 18.81
C GLY A 147 -25.22 21.28 18.89
N SER A 148 -25.74 20.37 18.08
CA SER A 148 -27.15 19.94 18.11
C SER A 148 -27.52 19.20 19.41
N ASP A 149 -28.82 19.05 19.68
CA ASP A 149 -29.33 18.29 20.84
C ASP A 149 -28.70 16.87 20.92
N LEU A 150 -28.51 16.38 22.14
CA LEU A 150 -27.79 15.13 22.41
C LEU A 150 -28.45 13.92 21.73
N ILE A 151 -29.78 13.85 21.70
CA ILE A 151 -30.52 12.71 21.11
C ILE A 151 -30.34 12.69 19.59
N GLN A 152 -30.44 13.87 18.96
CA GLN A 152 -30.27 14.01 17.52
C GLN A 152 -28.82 13.69 17.11
N SER A 153 -27.85 14.24 17.84
CA SER A 153 -26.43 13.98 17.63
C SER A 153 -26.10 12.49 17.80
N GLN A 154 -26.64 11.84 18.84
CA GLN A 154 -26.45 10.40 19.05
C GLN A 154 -27.04 9.55 17.91
N SER A 155 -28.23 9.88 17.43
CA SER A 155 -28.90 9.15 16.34
C SER A 155 -28.15 9.32 15.02
N ALA A 156 -27.72 10.54 14.69
CA ALA A 156 -26.95 10.83 13.48
C ALA A 156 -25.59 10.10 13.50
N VAL A 157 -24.85 10.18 14.60
CA VAL A 157 -23.56 9.48 14.73
C VAL A 157 -23.74 7.96 14.68
N THR A 158 -24.81 7.41 15.27
CA THR A 158 -25.10 5.97 15.20
C THR A 158 -25.30 5.51 13.76
N LEU A 159 -26.01 6.28 12.94
CA LEU A 159 -26.23 5.97 11.53
C LEU A 159 -24.92 5.93 10.75
N GLU A 160 -24.03 6.92 10.96
CA GLU A 160 -22.73 6.95 10.29
C GLU A 160 -21.83 5.78 10.73
N LEU A 161 -21.82 5.41 12.01
CA LEU A 161 -21.09 4.24 12.49
C LEU A 161 -21.61 2.94 11.84
N LEU A 162 -22.93 2.78 11.67
CA LEU A 162 -23.50 1.62 10.98
C LEU A 162 -23.13 1.60 9.48
N ARG A 163 -22.98 2.76 8.84
CA ARG A 163 -22.47 2.85 7.46
C ARG A 163 -21.02 2.40 7.36
N ILE A 164 -20.16 2.83 8.29
CA ILE A 164 -18.76 2.39 8.36
C ILE A 164 -18.70 0.87 8.54
N GLU A 165 -19.51 0.32 9.44
CA GLU A 165 -19.55 -1.11 9.70
C GLU A 165 -19.97 -1.92 8.46
N SER A 166 -20.99 -1.46 7.74
CA SER A 166 -21.44 -2.07 6.49
C SER A 166 -20.34 -2.02 5.41
N ALA A 167 -19.63 -0.89 5.28
CA ALA A 167 -18.50 -0.76 4.36
C ALA A 167 -17.35 -1.71 4.73
N LEU A 168 -17.03 -1.89 6.02
CA LEU A 168 -16.02 -2.84 6.47
C LEU A 168 -16.36 -4.29 6.11
N ARG A 169 -17.63 -4.69 6.20
CA ARG A 169 -18.08 -6.01 5.72
C ARG A 169 -17.84 -6.18 4.21
N ARG A 170 -18.11 -5.14 3.41
CA ARG A 170 -17.84 -5.16 1.96
C ARG A 170 -16.34 -5.20 1.67
N MET A 171 -15.53 -4.41 2.36
CA MET A 171 -14.05 -4.49 2.28
C MET A 171 -13.54 -5.90 2.55
N LYS A 172 -14.05 -6.57 3.59
CA LYS A 172 -13.71 -7.97 3.91
C LYS A 172 -14.10 -8.92 2.79
N SER A 173 -15.24 -8.72 2.13
CA SER A 173 -15.67 -9.55 1.00
C SER A 173 -14.69 -9.48 -0.18
N HIS A 174 -14.10 -8.31 -0.45
CA HIS A 174 -13.08 -8.15 -1.49
C HIS A 174 -11.81 -8.95 -1.17
N LEU A 175 -11.40 -9.01 0.10
CA LEU A 175 -10.29 -9.87 0.55
C LEU A 175 -10.56 -11.37 0.35
N LEU A 176 -11.81 -11.80 0.56
CA LEU A 176 -12.20 -13.20 0.30
C LEU A 176 -12.13 -13.53 -1.19
N ILE A 177 -12.50 -12.58 -2.06
CA ILE A 177 -12.36 -12.72 -3.52
C ILE A 177 -10.87 -12.81 -3.90
N LEU A 178 -10.01 -11.95 -3.35
CA LEU A 178 -8.56 -12.02 -3.56
C LEU A 178 -8.00 -13.41 -3.24
N LYS A 179 -8.37 -13.95 -2.08
CA LYS A 179 -7.92 -15.27 -1.63
C LYS A 179 -8.34 -16.40 -2.58
N LYS A 180 -9.46 -16.24 -3.29
CA LYS A 180 -9.98 -17.20 -4.26
C LYS A 180 -9.30 -17.06 -5.62
N ASP A 181 -9.13 -15.82 -6.09
CA ASP A 181 -8.82 -15.52 -7.49
C ASP A 181 -7.33 -15.21 -7.75
N CYS A 182 -6.50 -15.09 -6.70
CA CYS A 182 -5.06 -14.88 -6.82
C CYS A 182 -4.28 -16.10 -6.32
N ASP A 183 -3.46 -16.69 -7.19
CA ASP A 183 -2.56 -17.78 -6.79
C ASP A 183 -1.43 -17.27 -5.88
N PRO A 184 -1.31 -17.79 -4.63
CA PRO A 184 -0.23 -17.42 -3.73
C PRO A 184 1.17 -17.69 -4.29
N PHE A 185 1.35 -18.71 -5.14
CA PHE A 185 2.64 -19.01 -5.76
C PHE A 185 3.01 -17.95 -6.80
N HIS A 186 2.10 -17.63 -7.73
CA HIS A 186 2.28 -16.53 -8.69
C HIS A 186 2.60 -15.21 -7.99
N PHE A 187 1.80 -14.84 -6.98
CA PHE A 187 2.05 -13.63 -6.20
C PHE A 187 3.47 -13.62 -5.63
N TYR A 188 3.87 -14.66 -4.91
CA TYR A 188 5.14 -14.65 -4.17
C TYR A 188 6.38 -14.70 -5.09
N TRP A 189 6.31 -15.49 -6.16
CA TRP A 189 7.48 -15.79 -7.00
C TRP A 189 7.56 -14.97 -8.28
N LYS A 190 6.43 -14.46 -8.79
CA LYS A 190 6.39 -13.71 -10.05
C LYS A 190 6.12 -12.23 -9.81
N LEU A 191 5.04 -11.89 -9.11
CA LEU A 191 4.64 -10.50 -8.93
C LEU A 191 5.44 -9.76 -7.86
N ARG A 192 5.58 -10.34 -6.66
CA ARG A 192 6.23 -9.71 -5.51
C ARG A 192 7.65 -9.17 -5.81
N PRO A 193 8.52 -9.86 -6.58
CA PRO A 193 9.78 -9.29 -7.00
C PRO A 193 9.65 -8.01 -7.84
N LEU A 194 8.67 -7.94 -8.74
CA LEU A 194 8.46 -6.80 -9.65
C LEU A 194 7.96 -5.56 -8.93
N ILE A 195 7.18 -5.73 -7.86
CA ILE A 195 6.65 -4.64 -7.03
C ILE A 195 7.54 -4.29 -5.83
N SER A 196 8.70 -4.97 -5.70
CA SER A 196 9.66 -4.68 -4.65
C SER A 196 10.43 -3.39 -4.93
N GLY A 197 10.77 -2.67 -3.86
CA GLY A 197 11.63 -1.49 -3.91
C GLY A 197 13.11 -1.86 -4.01
N SER A 198 13.97 -0.92 -3.65
CA SER A 198 15.42 -1.01 -3.88
C SER A 198 16.18 -1.96 -2.96
N GLY A 199 15.56 -2.41 -1.86
CA GLY A 199 16.28 -3.08 -0.79
C GLY A 199 17.40 -2.21 -0.20
N PRO A 200 18.41 -2.81 0.45
CA PRO A 200 19.48 -2.10 1.15
C PRO A 200 20.48 -1.45 0.20
N GLU A 201 20.60 -1.98 -1.02
CA GLU A 201 21.54 -1.49 -2.03
C GLU A 201 21.14 -0.10 -2.55
N GLY A 202 19.85 0.24 -2.48
CA GLY A 202 19.34 1.49 -3.06
C GLY A 202 19.30 1.44 -4.58
N TRP A 203 18.67 2.46 -5.17
CA TRP A 203 18.70 2.73 -6.61
C TRP A 203 19.42 4.05 -6.88
N THR A 204 20.20 4.07 -7.94
CA THR A 204 20.95 5.20 -8.46
C THR A 204 20.20 5.78 -9.65
N TYR A 205 19.86 7.06 -9.61
CA TYR A 205 19.12 7.77 -10.64
C TYR A 205 20.05 8.74 -11.34
N GLU A 206 20.25 8.55 -12.64
CA GLU A 206 21.08 9.44 -13.46
C GLU A 206 20.38 10.75 -13.77
N LEU A 207 21.14 11.84 -13.75
CA LEU A 207 20.72 13.18 -14.11
C LEU A 207 21.53 13.71 -15.29
N SER A 208 21.13 14.86 -15.82
CA SER A 208 21.87 15.56 -16.88
C SER A 208 23.32 15.85 -16.47
N GLY A 209 24.24 15.65 -17.41
CA GLY A 209 25.67 15.84 -17.18
C GLY A 209 26.36 14.74 -16.36
N GLY A 210 25.72 13.56 -16.21
CA GLY A 210 26.33 12.39 -15.55
C GLY A 210 26.31 12.43 -14.02
N SER A 211 25.63 13.41 -13.42
CA SER A 211 25.41 13.43 -11.97
C SER A 211 24.36 12.39 -11.56
N VAL A 212 24.37 11.95 -10.29
CA VAL A 212 23.49 10.88 -9.81
C VAL A 212 22.85 11.20 -8.46
N ILE A 213 21.68 10.61 -8.20
CA ILE A 213 21.01 10.59 -6.90
C ILE A 213 20.87 9.13 -6.45
N ASN A 214 21.27 8.82 -5.21
CA ASN A 214 21.09 7.49 -4.63
C ASN A 214 19.95 7.52 -3.61
N LEU A 215 18.95 6.64 -3.78
CA LEU A 215 17.79 6.56 -2.88
C LEU A 215 17.58 5.13 -2.40
N GLN A 216 17.28 4.97 -1.11
CA GLN A 216 16.73 3.74 -0.56
C GLN A 216 15.21 3.88 -0.45
N VAL A 217 14.48 3.10 -1.23
CA VAL A 217 13.03 3.21 -1.39
C VAL A 217 12.35 1.86 -1.17
N GLY A 218 11.30 1.86 -0.35
CA GLY A 218 10.42 0.72 -0.16
C GLY A 218 9.42 0.60 -1.31
N GLY A 219 9.10 -0.63 -1.70
CA GLY A 219 8.08 -0.90 -2.71
C GLY A 219 6.67 -0.68 -2.17
N SER A 220 5.69 -1.02 -3.01
CA SER A 220 4.28 -0.87 -2.70
C SER A 220 3.85 -1.78 -1.53
N THR A 221 3.00 -1.24 -0.66
CA THR A 221 2.46 -1.96 0.50
C THR A 221 1.15 -1.34 0.96
N ALA A 222 0.21 -2.19 1.40
CA ALA A 222 -1.05 -1.77 2.00
C ALA A 222 -0.86 -0.92 3.27
N GLY A 223 0.32 -0.95 3.90
CA GLY A 223 0.66 -0.03 5.00
C GLY A 223 0.64 1.45 4.59
N SER A 224 0.72 1.74 3.29
CA SER A 224 0.59 3.09 2.71
C SER A 224 -0.84 3.47 2.34
N SER A 225 -1.85 2.66 2.71
CA SER A 225 -3.26 3.02 2.64
C SER A 225 -3.56 4.14 3.65
N SER A 226 -4.00 5.30 3.16
CA SER A 226 -4.44 6.40 4.02
C SER A 226 -5.79 6.10 4.69
N LEU A 227 -6.64 5.28 4.05
CA LEU A 227 -7.94 4.86 4.60
C LEU A 227 -7.77 4.14 5.94
N LEU A 228 -6.94 3.10 5.99
CA LEU A 228 -6.76 2.31 7.20
C LEU A 228 -6.13 3.14 8.33
N GLN A 229 -5.20 4.04 7.99
CA GLN A 229 -4.59 4.92 8.99
C GLN A 229 -5.60 5.93 9.55
N ALA A 230 -6.44 6.52 8.70
CA ALA A 230 -7.49 7.44 9.13
C ALA A 230 -8.56 6.76 9.98
N LEU A 231 -8.97 5.55 9.60
CA LEU A 231 -9.94 4.77 10.38
C LEU A 231 -9.39 4.40 11.76
N ASP A 232 -8.12 4.00 11.86
CA ASP A 232 -7.48 3.72 13.14
C ASP A 232 -7.44 4.93 14.06
N SER A 233 -7.12 6.10 13.50
CA SER A 233 -7.09 7.37 14.22
C SER A 233 -8.50 7.78 14.67
N PHE A 234 -9.50 7.64 13.79
CA PHE A 234 -10.91 7.88 14.12
C PHE A 234 -11.43 6.97 15.25
N LEU A 235 -11.01 5.71 15.28
CA LEU A 235 -11.41 4.78 16.33
C LEU A 235 -10.56 4.92 17.62
N GLY A 236 -9.57 5.82 17.65
CA GLY A 236 -8.71 5.99 18.80
C GLY A 236 -7.93 4.72 19.18
N LEU A 237 -7.51 3.93 18.19
CA LEU A 237 -6.78 2.69 18.46
C LEU A 237 -5.44 2.97 19.14
N HIS A 238 -5.13 2.22 20.19
CA HIS A 238 -3.86 2.30 20.87
C HIS A 238 -2.82 1.50 20.08
N LEU A 239 -1.83 2.19 19.52
CA LEU A 239 -0.77 1.60 18.71
C LEU A 239 0.55 1.61 19.50
N SER A 240 1.29 0.51 19.43
CA SER A 240 2.67 0.46 19.96
C SER A 240 3.61 1.41 19.20
N ASP A 241 4.73 1.77 19.82
CA ASP A 241 5.78 2.59 19.20
C ASP A 241 6.26 2.03 17.86
N SER A 242 6.28 0.70 17.74
CA SER A 242 6.67 -0.01 16.53
C SER A 242 5.66 0.20 15.37
N GLN A 243 4.36 0.20 15.68
CA GLN A 243 3.29 0.46 14.71
C GLN A 243 3.27 1.93 14.31
N ILE A 244 3.47 2.85 15.26
CA ILE A 244 3.56 4.29 15.00
C ILE A 244 4.76 4.60 14.11
N SER A 245 5.93 4.00 14.39
CA SER A 245 7.13 4.17 13.58
C SER A 245 6.94 3.66 12.16
N PHE A 246 6.34 2.47 12.01
CA PHE A 246 5.98 1.93 10.70
C PHE A 246 5.01 2.85 9.95
N ARG A 247 3.95 3.31 10.63
CA ARG A 247 2.94 4.23 10.08
C ARG A 247 3.59 5.48 9.50
N ARG A 248 4.44 6.15 10.28
CA ARG A 248 5.16 7.37 9.87
C ARG A 248 6.03 7.11 8.64
N ALA A 249 6.73 5.98 8.62
CA ALA A 249 7.55 5.62 7.47
C ALA A 249 6.72 5.38 6.19
N MET A 250 5.51 4.81 6.32
CA MET A 250 4.62 4.58 5.17
C MET A 250 3.97 5.87 4.66
N GLN A 251 3.78 6.88 5.51
CA GLN A 251 3.22 8.17 5.09
C GLN A 251 4.10 8.86 4.04
N GLU A 252 5.42 8.64 4.03
CA GLU A 252 6.32 9.16 2.99
C GLU A 252 6.01 8.65 1.57
N TYR A 253 5.20 7.59 1.44
CA TYR A 253 4.75 7.01 0.19
C TYR A 253 3.29 7.34 -0.14
N MET A 254 2.67 8.26 0.61
CA MET A 254 1.32 8.75 0.38
C MET A 254 1.31 10.12 -0.29
N PRO A 255 0.31 10.41 -1.14
CA PRO A 255 0.07 11.76 -1.66
C PRO A 255 -0.01 12.77 -0.50
N GLN A 256 0.53 13.98 -0.70
CA GLN A 256 0.66 14.96 0.37
C GLN A 256 -0.67 15.27 1.09
N GLY A 257 -1.75 15.48 0.35
CA GLY A 257 -3.07 15.73 0.93
C GLY A 257 -3.58 14.58 1.82
N HIS A 258 -3.26 13.33 1.45
CA HIS A 258 -3.67 12.16 2.22
C HIS A 258 -2.91 12.08 3.55
N ARG A 259 -1.60 12.39 3.54
CA ARG A 259 -0.81 12.48 4.77
C ARG A 259 -1.40 13.51 5.73
N LEU A 260 -1.70 14.71 5.22
CA LEU A 260 -2.30 15.77 6.04
C LEU A 260 -3.63 15.31 6.64
N PHE A 261 -4.45 14.62 5.85
CA PHE A 261 -5.69 14.03 6.33
C PHE A 261 -5.47 12.97 7.42
N CYS A 262 -4.39 12.20 7.42
CA CYS A 262 -4.11 11.23 8.51
C CYS A 262 -3.63 11.90 9.81
N HIS A 263 -3.20 13.17 9.78
CA HIS A 263 -2.74 13.91 10.98
C HIS A 263 -3.85 14.74 11.65
N GLY A 264 -4.88 15.13 10.90
CA GLY A 264 -6.01 15.91 11.44
C GLY A 264 -6.93 15.15 12.42
N PRO A 265 -7.10 13.82 12.28
CA PRO A 265 -8.02 13.07 13.10
C PRO A 265 -7.56 12.56 14.48
N ASP A 266 -7.37 13.40 15.50
CA ASP A 266 -7.58 12.93 16.90
C ASP A 266 -9.08 12.93 17.22
N LEU A 267 -9.85 12.22 16.37
CA LEU A 267 -11.29 12.32 16.33
C LEU A 267 -11.91 11.43 17.38
N LEU A 268 -12.13 12.08 18.51
CA LEU A 268 -13.21 11.82 19.43
C LEU A 268 -13.03 10.60 20.35
N ARG A 269 -12.56 10.93 21.54
CA ARG A 269 -13.36 10.58 22.72
C ARG A 269 -14.72 11.27 22.55
N ILE A 270 -15.70 10.62 21.92
CA ILE A 270 -17.09 11.12 21.87
C ILE A 270 -17.65 10.99 23.29
N SER A 271 -17.20 11.85 24.19
CA SER A 271 -17.59 11.84 25.59
C SER A 271 -19.04 12.32 25.69
N GLY A 272 -19.90 11.49 26.29
CA GLY A 272 -21.28 11.84 26.60
C GLY A 272 -22.36 11.23 25.69
N LEU A 273 -22.01 10.65 24.53
CA LEU A 273 -22.98 9.94 23.68
C LEU A 273 -23.01 8.44 24.00
N LYS A 274 -24.20 7.83 24.09
CA LYS A 274 -24.36 6.38 24.30
C LYS A 274 -24.20 5.61 22.99
N LEU A 275 -22.99 5.59 22.46
CA LEU A 275 -22.65 4.98 21.15
C LEU A 275 -21.99 3.60 21.25
N GLY A 276 -21.85 3.07 22.46
CA GLY A 276 -21.01 1.90 22.75
C GLY A 276 -21.26 0.70 21.83
N HIS A 277 -22.53 0.35 21.59
CA HIS A 277 -22.87 -0.78 20.71
C HIS A 277 -22.53 -0.52 19.22
N ALA A 278 -22.77 0.69 18.72
CA ALA A 278 -22.49 1.04 17.33
C ALA A 278 -20.98 1.11 17.09
N TYR A 279 -20.25 1.76 18.00
CA TYR A 279 -18.80 1.80 18.00
C TYR A 279 -18.18 0.39 18.06
N ASN A 280 -18.61 -0.45 19.02
CA ASN A 280 -18.11 -1.83 19.11
C ASN A 280 -18.41 -2.66 17.86
N SER A 281 -19.50 -2.37 17.14
CA SER A 281 -19.80 -3.03 15.86
C SER A 281 -18.78 -2.63 14.77
N VAL A 282 -18.41 -1.36 14.67
CA VAL A 282 -17.34 -0.90 13.76
C VAL A 282 -16.00 -1.54 14.12
N VAL A 283 -15.63 -1.54 15.40
CA VAL A 283 -14.38 -2.14 15.89
C VAL A 283 -14.31 -3.63 15.58
N ARG A 284 -15.41 -4.38 15.78
CA ARG A 284 -15.51 -5.79 15.38
C ARG A 284 -15.35 -5.95 13.87
N GLY A 285 -16.02 -5.14 13.06
CA GLY A 285 -15.89 -5.17 11.60
C GLY A 285 -14.44 -4.96 11.14
N LEU A 286 -13.73 -4.00 11.75
CA LEU A 286 -12.32 -3.75 11.46
C LEU A 286 -11.42 -4.92 11.88
N LYS A 287 -11.67 -5.50 13.06
CA LYS A 287 -10.95 -6.69 13.51
C LYS A 287 -11.15 -7.85 12.53
N GLU A 288 -12.38 -8.12 12.10
CA GLU A 288 -12.66 -9.19 11.15
C GLU A 288 -11.98 -8.98 9.79
N PHE A 289 -11.94 -7.75 9.31
CA PHE A 289 -11.17 -7.38 8.12
C PHE A 289 -9.67 -7.66 8.32
N ARG A 290 -9.10 -7.26 9.45
CA ARG A 290 -7.69 -7.48 9.81
C ARG A 290 -7.35 -8.97 9.98
N ASP A 291 -8.27 -9.74 10.54
CA ASP A 291 -8.14 -11.19 10.64
C ASP A 291 -8.02 -11.83 9.25
N GLU A 292 -8.87 -11.43 8.30
CA GLU A 292 -8.79 -11.96 6.94
C GLU A 292 -7.52 -11.49 6.23
N HIS A 293 -7.14 -10.21 6.38
CA HIS A 293 -5.88 -9.71 5.84
C HIS A 293 -4.68 -10.48 6.39
N PHE A 294 -4.66 -10.79 7.70
CA PHE A 294 -3.61 -11.61 8.30
C PHE A 294 -3.57 -13.03 7.72
N ARG A 295 -4.72 -13.66 7.45
CA ARG A 295 -4.80 -14.97 6.78
C ARG A 295 -4.22 -14.91 5.37
N ILE A 296 -4.54 -13.86 4.61
CA ILE A 296 -3.98 -13.64 3.26
C ILE A 296 -2.46 -13.52 3.34
N VAL A 297 -1.92 -12.64 4.19
CA VAL A 297 -0.47 -12.49 4.34
C VAL A 297 0.20 -13.80 4.76
N SER A 298 -0.44 -14.57 5.65
CA SER A 298 0.08 -15.87 6.06
C SER A 298 0.18 -16.85 4.88
N LEU A 299 -0.85 -16.91 4.03
CA LEU A 299 -0.88 -17.78 2.86
C LEU A 299 0.08 -17.32 1.75
N PHE A 300 0.14 -16.02 1.49
CA PHE A 300 0.80 -15.43 0.32
C PHE A 300 2.28 -15.14 0.57
N ILE A 301 2.69 -14.92 1.82
CA ILE A 301 4.07 -14.54 2.16
C ILE A 301 4.70 -15.58 3.08
N ILE A 302 4.12 -15.81 4.26
CA ILE A 302 4.75 -16.61 5.32
C ILE A 302 4.89 -18.07 4.87
N ASN A 303 3.80 -18.66 4.38
CA ASN A 303 3.78 -20.06 3.95
C ASN A 303 4.64 -20.28 2.70
N GLN A 304 4.64 -19.33 1.75
CA GLN A 304 5.47 -19.42 0.55
C GLN A 304 6.96 -19.31 0.88
N ALA A 305 7.34 -18.41 1.80
CA ALA A 305 8.70 -18.30 2.30
C ALA A 305 9.17 -19.59 3.01
N SER A 306 8.32 -20.19 3.85
CA SER A 306 8.64 -21.44 4.53
C SER A 306 8.82 -22.61 3.54
N LYS A 307 7.95 -22.71 2.53
CA LYS A 307 8.10 -23.71 1.45
C LYS A 307 9.40 -23.52 0.67
N ALA A 308 9.74 -22.27 0.34
CA ALA A 308 11.00 -21.94 -0.33
C ALA A 308 12.22 -22.42 0.47
N GLN A 309 12.24 -22.17 1.78
CA GLN A 309 13.33 -22.57 2.65
C GLN A 309 13.47 -24.09 2.73
N LYS A 310 12.37 -24.82 2.94
CA LYS A 310 12.37 -26.29 2.97
C LYS A 310 12.86 -26.90 1.67
N ASN A 311 12.49 -26.33 0.53
CA ASN A 311 12.96 -26.81 -0.78
C ASN A 311 14.47 -26.59 -0.96
N ILE A 312 15.03 -25.49 -0.45
CA ILE A 312 16.46 -25.22 -0.47
C ILE A 312 17.22 -26.20 0.45
N GLU A 313 16.67 -26.49 1.63
CA GLU A 313 17.25 -27.45 2.58
C GLU A 313 17.24 -28.89 2.04
N ASN A 314 16.16 -29.30 1.36
CA ASN A 314 16.01 -30.65 0.84
C ASN A 314 16.71 -30.89 -0.51
N ASN A 315 16.99 -29.85 -1.30
CA ASN A 315 17.60 -30.00 -2.61
C ASN A 315 18.59 -28.86 -2.93
N PRO A 316 19.86 -28.97 -2.51
CA PRO A 316 20.87 -27.91 -2.65
C PRO A 316 21.21 -27.53 -4.10
N SER A 317 20.81 -28.35 -5.09
CA SER A 317 20.97 -28.10 -6.53
C SER A 317 19.84 -27.28 -7.15
N PHE A 318 18.68 -27.12 -6.49
CA PHE A 318 17.53 -26.28 -6.94
C PHE A 318 17.87 -24.78 -7.09
N VAL A 319 19.06 -24.45 -6.59
CA VAL A 319 19.74 -23.18 -6.55
C VAL A 319 20.20 -22.71 -7.93
N GLU A 320 20.54 -23.64 -8.81
CA GLU A 320 21.16 -23.32 -10.12
C GLU A 320 20.12 -23.08 -11.22
N GLU A 321 18.93 -23.68 -11.13
CA GLU A 321 17.84 -23.50 -12.10
C GLU A 321 16.89 -22.34 -11.76
N SER A 322 16.69 -22.05 -10.46
CA SER A 322 15.94 -20.87 -10.06
C SER A 322 16.89 -19.68 -9.98
N SER A 323 16.83 -18.77 -10.96
CA SER A 323 17.62 -17.52 -11.01
C SER A 323 17.25 -16.50 -9.88
N LEU A 324 16.83 -17.00 -8.72
CA LEU A 324 16.26 -16.29 -7.58
C LEU A 324 17.02 -16.68 -6.31
N LYS A 325 18.34 -16.43 -6.27
CA LYS A 325 19.10 -16.51 -5.02
C LYS A 325 19.47 -15.15 -4.44
N LYS A 326 19.28 -15.09 -3.12
CA LYS A 326 19.77 -14.16 -2.09
C LYS A 326 19.15 -12.77 -1.95
N SER A 327 18.51 -12.15 -2.95
CA SER A 327 17.84 -10.86 -2.69
C SER A 327 16.56 -11.04 -1.84
N ASN A 328 15.76 -12.07 -2.12
CA ASN A 328 14.40 -12.18 -1.55
C ASN A 328 14.34 -12.75 -0.13
N LEU A 329 15.44 -13.29 0.41
CA LEU A 329 15.50 -13.83 1.78
C LEU A 329 16.15 -12.88 2.79
N THR A 330 16.84 -11.81 2.38
CA THR A 330 17.62 -10.97 3.32
C THR A 330 17.66 -9.47 3.04
N THR A 331 16.98 -8.92 2.03
CA THR A 331 17.16 -7.50 1.66
C THR A 331 16.27 -6.55 2.46
N LYS A 332 16.89 -5.95 3.48
CA LYS A 332 16.36 -4.92 4.38
C LYS A 332 16.20 -3.57 3.68
N PRO A 333 15.04 -2.90 3.69
CA PRO A 333 15.03 -1.44 3.86
C PRO A 333 15.42 -1.10 5.29
N LYS A 334 16.18 -0.02 5.48
CA LYS A 334 16.68 0.48 6.78
C LYS A 334 15.56 1.11 7.65
N ILE A 335 14.31 0.65 7.50
CA ILE A 335 13.23 0.92 8.45
C ILE A 335 13.20 -0.29 9.37
N SER A 336 13.94 -0.19 10.46
CA SER A 336 14.11 -1.24 11.46
C SER A 336 12.78 -1.59 12.12
N LEU A 337 12.11 -2.63 11.63
CA LEU A 337 11.64 -3.69 12.51
C LEU A 337 12.70 -4.78 12.39
N THR A 338 13.39 -5.06 13.49
CA THR A 338 14.45 -6.07 13.57
C THR A 338 13.85 -7.47 13.71
N GLY A 339 14.08 -8.35 12.72
CA GLY A 339 13.66 -9.78 12.78
C GLY A 339 13.24 -10.43 11.44
N THR A 340 14.16 -10.42 10.46
CA THR A 340 14.39 -11.49 9.47
C THR A 340 13.19 -12.38 9.06
N GLY A 341 12.49 -12.02 7.97
CA GLY A 341 11.49 -12.88 7.34
C GLY A 341 10.06 -12.59 7.76
N GLY A 342 9.09 -13.35 7.24
CA GLY A 342 7.65 -13.12 7.46
C GLY A 342 7.20 -13.00 8.93
N SER A 343 8.06 -13.32 9.91
CA SER A 343 7.87 -13.14 11.35
C SER A 343 7.67 -11.69 11.79
N ASP A 344 8.43 -10.73 11.26
CA ASP A 344 8.26 -9.31 11.63
C ASP A 344 6.97 -8.73 11.07
N LEU A 345 6.65 -9.08 9.83
CA LEU A 345 5.40 -8.73 9.20
C LEU A 345 4.23 -9.37 9.96
N ALA A 346 4.35 -10.64 10.37
CA ALA A 346 3.35 -11.31 11.18
C ALA A 346 3.16 -10.62 12.55
N ARG A 347 4.25 -10.23 13.22
CA ARG A 347 4.20 -9.52 14.50
C ARG A 347 3.53 -8.15 14.35
N LEU A 348 3.89 -7.40 13.32
CA LEU A 348 3.28 -6.11 13.01
C LEU A 348 1.77 -6.23 12.77
N LEU A 349 1.36 -7.17 11.91
CA LEU A 349 -0.05 -7.38 11.57
C LEU A 349 -0.87 -7.93 12.75
N LYS A 350 -0.29 -8.84 13.56
CA LYS A 350 -0.89 -9.27 14.83
C LYS A 350 -1.09 -8.07 15.75
N GLY A 351 -0.09 -7.20 15.89
CA GLY A 351 -0.21 -5.97 16.67
C GLY A 351 -1.40 -5.12 16.25
N TYR A 352 -1.60 -4.89 14.94
CA TYR A 352 -2.79 -4.14 14.47
C TYR A 352 -4.11 -4.85 14.77
N ARG A 353 -4.16 -6.18 14.61
CA ARG A 353 -5.35 -6.95 14.97
C ARG A 353 -5.65 -6.86 16.47
N ASP A 354 -4.64 -6.98 17.30
CA ASP A 354 -4.77 -6.99 18.76
C ASP A 354 -5.17 -5.59 19.26
N SER A 355 -4.59 -4.50 18.71
CA SER A 355 -5.03 -3.12 18.95
C SER A 355 -6.51 -2.89 18.61
N SER A 356 -7.05 -3.54 17.57
CA SER A 356 -8.48 -3.47 17.28
C SER A 356 -9.33 -4.20 18.32
N GLN A 357 -8.85 -5.33 18.86
CA GLN A 357 -9.56 -6.06 19.91
C GLN A 357 -9.59 -5.28 21.22
N GLU A 358 -8.47 -4.66 21.59
CA GLU A 358 -8.30 -3.87 22.82
C GLU A 358 -9.15 -2.59 22.82
N ALA A 359 -9.54 -2.10 21.64
CA ALA A 359 -10.35 -0.90 21.51
C ALA A 359 -11.85 -1.12 21.80
N LEU A 360 -12.30 -2.35 22.04
CA LEU A 360 -13.69 -2.63 22.41
C LEU A 360 -14.05 -2.02 23.77
N LEU A 361 -15.19 -1.34 23.83
CA LEU A 361 -15.73 -0.80 25.08
C LEU A 361 -16.41 -1.89 25.88
N ASP A 362 -16.18 -1.89 27.19
CA ASP A 362 -17.00 -2.64 28.14
C ASP A 362 -18.35 -1.92 28.32
N LEU A 363 -19.44 -2.64 28.10
CA LEU A 363 -20.81 -2.11 28.14
C LEU A 363 -21.63 -2.74 29.28
N SER A 364 -20.96 -3.41 30.23
CA SER A 364 -21.58 -4.06 31.38
C SER A 364 -22.23 -3.08 32.37
#